data_AF-A0A962IWZ5-F1
#
_entry.id   AF-A0A962IWZ5-F1
#
_cell.length_a   1.000
_cell.length_b   1.000
_cell.length_c   1.000
_cell.angle_alpha   90.00
_cell.angle_beta   90.00
_cell.angle_gamma   90.00
#
_symmetry.space_group_name_H-M   'P 1'
#
loop_
_entity.id
_entity.type
_entity.pdbx_description
1 polymer ?
#
loop_
_entity_poly.entity_id
_entity_poly.type
_entity_poly.pdbx_seq_one_letter_code
_entity_poly.pdbx_strand_id
1 'polypeptide(L)' 'SQRSPDAIRGDKQLLNECLYLDPAEGLLLESQLQDRIIGKPNQIEAVMSQLEGRPAAFSS' A
#
# COMPACT_ATOMS: atom_id res chain seq x y z
N SER A 1 12.02 -0.87 -10.45
CA SER A 1 10.88 -1.70 -9.98
C SER A 1 9.63 -0.84 -10.00
N GLN A 2 8.54 -1.36 -10.57
CA GLN A 2 7.24 -0.68 -10.53
C GLN A 2 6.64 -0.86 -9.12
N ARG A 3 5.86 0.13 -8.65
CA ARG A 3 5.18 0.10 -7.35
C ARG A 3 3.67 0.25 -7.57
N SER A 4 2.87 -0.44 -6.74
CA SER A 4 1.41 -0.37 -6.81
C SER A 4 0.94 1.08 -6.61
N PRO A 5 0.14 1.65 -7.53
CA PRO A 5 -0.42 2.99 -7.37
C PRO A 5 -1.24 3.14 -6.09
N ASP A 6 -2.00 2.10 -5.71
CA ASP A 6 -2.82 2.11 -4.50
C ASP A 6 -1.97 2.17 -3.24
N ALA A 7 -0.88 1.41 -3.21
CA ALA A 7 0.09 1.44 -2.11
C ALA A 7 0.74 2.83 -1.99
N ILE A 8 1.19 3.43 -3.11
CA ILE A 8 1.78 4.77 -3.09
C ILE A 8 0.81 5.82 -2.55
N ARG A 9 -0.49 5.74 -2.89
CA ARG A 9 -1.50 6.67 -2.37
C ARG A 9 -1.69 6.49 -0.87
N GLY A 10 -1.76 5.24 -0.39
CA GLY A 10 -1.83 4.92 1.02
C GLY A 10 -0.62 5.44 1.80
N ASP A 11 0.59 5.16 1.32
CA ASP A 11 1.84 5.59 1.96
C ASP A 11 1.92 7.12 2.07
N LYS A 12 1.51 7.84 1.02
CA LYS A 12 1.46 9.31 1.04
C LYS A 12 0.46 9.84 2.05
N GLN A 13 -0.71 9.21 2.15
CA GLN A 13 -1.70 9.57 3.16
C GLN A 13 -1.14 9.33 4.57
N LEU A 14 -0.56 8.15 4.82
CA LEU A 14 0.03 7.82 6.11
C LEU A 14 1.12 8.83 6.51
N LEU A 15 2.04 9.16 5.60
CA LEU A 15 3.13 10.10 5.86
C LEU A 15 2.65 11.52 6.15
N ASN A 16 1.60 11.98 5.46
CA ASN A 16 1.05 13.31 5.68
C ASN A 16 0.36 13.41 7.05
N GLU A 17 -0.36 12.37 7.46
CA GLU A 17 -1.13 12.36 8.70
C GLU A 17 -0.27 12.01 9.93
N CYS A 18 0.72 11.13 9.81
CA CYS A 18 1.48 10.61 10.95
C CYS A 18 2.28 11.68 11.72
N LEU A 19 2.50 12.86 11.12
CA LEU A 19 3.13 14.00 11.78
C LEU A 19 2.26 14.61 12.89
N TYR A 20 0.96 14.33 12.87
CA TYR A 20 -0.04 14.90 13.77
C TYR A 20 -0.70 13.87 14.69
N LEU A 21 -0.33 12.59 14.55
CA LEU A 21 -0.92 11.48 15.27
C LEU A 21 0.03 10.98 16.35
N ASP A 22 -0.53 10.48 17.46
CA ASP A 22 0.23 9.65 18.37
C ASP A 22 0.54 8.28 17.73
N PRO A 23 1.47 7.49 18.30
CA PRO A 23 1.83 6.19 17.72
C PRO A 23 0.66 5.21 17.59
N ALA A 24 -0.31 5.22 18.50
CA ALA A 24 -1.45 4.30 18.47
C ALA A 24 -2.43 4.69 17.36
N GLU A 25 -2.70 5.99 17.20
CA GLU A 25 -3.50 6.55 16.13
C GLU A 25 -2.84 6.30 14.76
N GLY A 26 -1.51 6.46 14.67
CA GLY A 26 -0.74 6.18 13.46
C GLY A 26 -0.84 4.71 13.02
N LEU A 27 -0.72 3.77 13.96
CA LEU A 27 -0.88 2.34 13.68
C LEU A 27 -2.32 1.98 13.28
N LEU A 28 -3.32 2.62 13.89
CA LEU A 28 -4.71 2.44 13.48
C LEU A 28 -4.95 2.94 12.06
N LEU A 29 -4.43 4.13 11.71
CA LEU A 29 -4.49 4.66 10.35
C LEU A 29 -3.80 3.73 9.35
N GLU A 30 -2.60 3.24 9.68
CA GLU A 30 -1.88 2.27 8.85
C GLU A 30 -2.73 1.01 8.60
N SER A 31 -3.31 0.41 9.65
CA SER A 31 -4.19 -0.75 9.53
C SER A 31 -5.36 -0.49 8.58
N GLN A 32 -6.02 0.66 8.72
CA GLN A 32 -7.15 1.03 7.86
C GLN A 32 -6.73 1.23 6.39
N LEU A 33 -5.54 1.76 6.14
CA LEU A 33 -5.02 1.93 4.78
C LEU A 33 -4.65 0.59 4.15
N GLN A 34 -4.04 -0.31 4.93
CA GLN A 34 -3.73 -1.67 4.47
C GLN A 34 -5.00 -2.48 4.17
N ASP A 35 -6.02 -2.42 5.04
CA ASP A 35 -7.30 -3.11 4.86
C ASP A 35 -8.02 -2.74 3.55
N ARG A 36 -7.85 -1.49 3.07
CA ARG A 36 -8.45 -1.05 1.80
C ARG A 36 -7.88 -1.77 0.59
N ILE A 37 -6.60 -2.18 0.64
CA ILE A 37 -5.87 -2.71 -0.51
C ILE A 37 -5.50 -4.19 -0.38
N ILE A 38 -5.55 -4.77 0.81
CA ILE A 38 -5.22 -6.18 1.02
C ILE A 38 -6.12 -7.09 0.16
N GLY A 39 -5.51 -8.01 -0.59
CA GLY A 39 -6.22 -8.90 -1.50
C GLY A 39 -6.85 -8.24 -2.73
N LYS A 40 -6.58 -6.95 -2.99
CA LYS A 40 -7.03 -6.27 -4.22
C LYS A 40 -6.08 -6.57 -5.39
N PRO A 41 -6.53 -6.40 -6.66
CA PRO A 41 -5.75 -6.80 -7.83
C PRO A 41 -4.31 -6.29 -7.84
N ASN A 42 -4.10 -4.99 -7.58
CA ASN A 42 -2.76 -4.40 -7.57
C ASN A 42 -1.89 -4.89 -6.39
N GLN A 43 -2.48 -5.30 -5.27
CA GLN A 43 -1.74 -5.88 -4.14
C GLN A 43 -1.35 -7.33 -4.43
N ILE A 44 -2.28 -8.11 -5.00
CA ILE A 44 -2.00 -9.48 -5.46
C ILE A 44 -0.90 -9.45 -6.52
N GLU A 45 -1.00 -8.55 -7.50
CA GLU A 45 -0.01 -8.42 -8.57
C GLU A 45 1.37 -8.02 -8.04
N ALA A 46 1.43 -7.13 -7.04
CA ALA A 46 2.69 -6.79 -6.39
C ALA A 46 3.36 -8.01 -5.73
N VAL A 47 2.57 -8.90 -5.10
CA VAL A 47 3.08 -10.15 -4.53
C VAL A 47 3.50 -11.13 -5.62
N MET A 48 2.62 -11.40 -6.59
CA MET A 48 2.86 -12.42 -7.61
C MET A 48 4.02 -12.06 -8.54
N SER A 49 4.10 -10.82 -9.01
CA SER A 49 5.21 -10.37 -9.88
C SER A 49 6.57 -10.48 -9.19
N GLN A 50 6.64 -10.22 -7.89
CA GLN A 50 7.85 -10.39 -7.07
C GLN A 50 8.21 -11.87 -6.90
N LEU A 51 7.24 -12.74 -6.63
CA LEU A 51 7.47 -14.19 -6.50
C LEU A 51 7.91 -14.83 -7.83
N GLU A 52 7.36 -14.37 -8.95
CA GLU A 52 7.65 -14.86 -10.29
C GLU A 52 8.90 -14.22 -10.93
N GLY A 53 9.46 -13.17 -10.31
CA GLY A 53 10.64 -12.47 -10.82
C GLY A 53 10.38 -11.69 -12.13
N ARG A 54 9.14 -11.26 -12.37
CA ARG A 54 8.73 -10.51 -13.57
C ARG A 54 8.35 -9.06 -13.25
N PRO A 55 8.30 -8.16 -14.24
CA PRO A 55 7.73 -6.83 -14.05
C PRO A 55 6.26 -6.90 -13.64
N ALA A 56 5.88 -6.05 -12.69
CA ALA A 56 4.48 -5.89 -12.28
C ALA A 56 3.65 -5.20 -13.37
N ALA A 57 2.38 -5.57 -13.49
CA ALA A 57 1.39 -5.01 -14.40
C ALA A 57 0.21 -4.43 -13.60
N PHE A 58 0.37 -3.20 -13.10
CA PHE A 58 -0.69 -2.53 -12.35
C PHE A 58 -1.75 -1.92 -13.26
N SER A 59 -3.00 -1.93 -12.81
CA SER A 59 -4.11 -1.22 -13.44
C SER A 59 -4.39 0.11 -12.73
N SER A 60 -4.89 1.07 -13.51
CA SER A 60 -5.29 2.43 -13.07
C SER A 60 -6.37 2.43 -12.01
#